data_AF-A0AAD7HER4-F1
#
_entry.id   AF-A0AAD7HER4-F1
#
_cell.length_a   1.000
_cell.length_b   1.000
_cell.length_c   1.000
_cell.angle_alpha   90.00
_cell.angle_beta   90.00
_cell.angle_gamma   90.00
#
_symmetry.space_group_name_H-M   'P 1'
#
loop_
_entity.id
_entity.type
_entity.pdbx_description
1 polymer ?
#
loop_
_entity_poly.entity_id
_entity_poly.type
_entity_poly.pdbx_seq_one_letter_code
_entity_poly.pdbx_strand_id
1 'polypeptide(L)'
;MRFSTLFTALAVVATGVTATDSSSSSTSVIGLTAANDYGAPIPPWETGSSPGWYYGQGTPPSGLESLADTLICELLELLFPLCLQCPKPPPKPPSTPEYTLTFYNQTCATQDASYMTYGLVDTVADCETMCDTVPGCTFVNTYHDVNGKGGSTQLTCSLFSTCLTAASNDNCGGQTQPNGSVDFIINSDGYCKKTPTA
;
A
#
# COMPACT_ATOMS: atom_id res chain seq x y z
N MET A 1 14.75 81.41 13.75
CA MET A 1 13.79 80.40 13.27
C MET A 1 14.50 79.05 13.36
N ARG A 2 14.17 78.25 14.38
CA ARG A 2 14.80 76.95 14.65
C ARG A 2 13.96 75.87 13.98
N PHE A 3 14.48 75.23 12.94
CA PHE A 3 13.83 74.14 12.23
C PHE A 3 14.17 72.82 12.94
N SER A 4 13.14 72.14 13.44
CA SER A 4 13.21 70.79 14.00
C SER A 4 12.84 69.80 12.89
N THR A 5 13.75 68.92 12.51
CA THR A 5 13.49 67.81 11.60
C THR A 5 13.26 66.53 12.40
N LEU A 6 12.04 66.00 12.32
CA LEU A 6 11.63 64.73 12.91
C LEU A 6 12.08 63.58 12.01
N PHE A 7 12.81 62.62 12.59
CA PHE A 7 13.10 61.33 11.96
C PHE A 7 11.85 60.43 12.03
N THR A 8 11.36 59.96 10.88
CA THR A 8 10.28 58.96 10.80
C THR A 8 10.91 57.58 10.64
N ALA A 9 10.74 56.71 11.64
CA ALA A 9 11.17 55.32 11.58
C ALA A 9 10.10 54.46 10.88
N LEU A 10 10.49 53.75 9.83
CA LEU A 10 9.64 52.75 9.16
C LEU A 10 9.66 51.46 10.00
N ALA A 11 8.51 51.05 10.55
CA ALA A 11 8.35 49.75 11.18
C ALA A 11 8.00 48.71 10.11
N VAL A 12 8.86 47.71 9.92
CA VAL A 12 8.57 46.54 9.08
C VAL A 12 7.75 45.56 9.93
N VAL A 13 6.46 45.44 9.63
CA VAL A 13 5.60 44.41 10.22
C VAL A 13 5.91 43.11 9.50
N ALA A 14 6.69 42.24 10.13
CA ALA A 14 6.83 40.86 9.71
C ALA A 14 5.50 40.13 10.01
N THR A 15 4.68 39.91 8.98
CA THR A 15 3.58 38.96 9.07
C THR A 15 4.18 37.57 9.27
N GLY A 16 4.15 37.07 10.51
CA GLY A 16 4.45 35.68 10.80
C GLY A 16 3.48 34.81 10.00
N VAL A 17 4.02 34.02 9.08
CA VAL A 17 3.26 32.96 8.43
C VAL A 17 2.98 31.94 9.53
N THR A 18 1.75 31.90 10.03
CA THR A 18 1.31 30.77 10.84
C THR A 18 1.32 29.55 9.94
N ALA A 19 2.35 28.73 10.07
CA ALA A 19 2.37 27.39 9.52
C ALA A 19 1.11 26.70 10.05
N THR A 20 0.13 26.56 9.18
CA THR A 20 -0.98 25.67 9.39
C THR A 20 -0.36 24.29 9.35
N ASP A 21 -0.28 23.63 10.51
CA ASP A 21 -0.03 22.20 10.58
C ASP A 21 -1.15 21.52 9.80
N SER A 22 -0.88 21.34 8.51
CA SER A 22 -1.64 20.44 7.68
C SER A 22 -1.21 19.08 8.18
N SER A 23 -2.04 18.47 9.01
CA SER A 23 -2.01 17.04 9.29
C SER A 23 -2.36 16.28 8.01
N SER A 24 -1.51 16.43 6.99
CA SER A 24 -1.37 15.47 5.92
C SER A 24 -0.80 14.23 6.60
N SER A 25 -1.60 13.18 6.70
CA SER A 25 -1.07 11.83 6.94
C SER A 25 -0.24 11.47 5.72
N SER A 26 0.95 12.05 5.63
CA SER A 26 1.98 11.68 4.70
C SER A 26 2.46 10.32 5.19
N THR A 27 1.84 9.24 4.72
CA THR A 27 2.52 7.94 4.64
C THR A 27 3.74 8.19 3.79
N SER A 28 4.82 8.56 4.46
CA SER A 28 6.06 8.88 3.79
C SER A 28 6.49 7.55 3.19
N VAL A 29 6.36 7.44 1.87
CA VAL A 29 6.93 6.35 1.06
C VAL A 29 8.41 6.09 1.43
N ILE A 30 9.05 7.11 2.01
CA ILE A 30 10.24 7.10 2.86
C ILE A 30 9.97 6.28 4.15
N GLY A 31 9.78 4.97 4.03
CA GLY A 31 9.56 4.14 5.22
C GLY A 31 9.00 2.75 5.00
N LEU A 32 8.63 2.36 3.77
CA LEU A 32 8.14 1.00 3.52
C LEU A 32 9.34 0.03 3.58
N THR A 33 9.50 -0.69 4.67
CA THR A 33 10.62 -1.63 4.88
C THR A 33 10.10 -2.95 5.42
N ALA A 34 10.91 -4.01 5.38
CA ALA A 34 10.56 -5.26 6.04
C ALA A 34 10.36 -5.10 7.57
N ALA A 35 11.00 -4.08 8.18
CA ALA A 35 10.93 -3.85 9.62
C ALA A 35 9.59 -3.26 10.10
N ASN A 36 8.77 -2.75 9.19
CA ASN A 36 7.43 -2.23 9.49
C ASN A 36 6.37 -2.81 8.55
N ASP A 37 6.60 -4.04 8.07
CA ASP A 37 5.67 -4.78 7.21
C ASP A 37 5.22 -3.95 6.00
N TYR A 38 6.16 -3.17 5.48
CA TYR A 38 5.96 -2.25 4.38
C TYR A 38 4.75 -1.32 4.59
N GLY A 39 4.61 -0.79 5.81
CA GLY A 39 3.54 0.12 6.20
C GLY A 39 2.26 -0.56 6.68
N ALA A 40 2.21 -1.89 6.73
CA ALA A 40 1.04 -2.67 7.14
C ALA A 40 1.33 -3.68 8.28
N PRO A 41 1.71 -3.21 9.49
CA PRO A 41 2.12 -4.08 10.60
C PRO A 41 0.99 -4.89 11.23
N ILE A 42 -0.26 -4.49 11.02
CA ILE A 42 -1.45 -5.21 11.47
C ILE A 42 -2.04 -5.92 10.25
N PRO A 43 -2.16 -7.24 10.25
CA PRO A 43 -2.67 -7.99 9.09
C PRO A 43 -4.15 -7.70 8.84
N PRO A 44 -4.66 -7.95 7.62
CA PRO A 44 -5.99 -7.50 7.19
C PRO A 44 -7.16 -8.15 7.93
N TRP A 45 -6.94 -9.30 8.60
CA TRP A 45 -7.96 -9.97 9.41
C TRP A 45 -8.03 -9.45 10.85
N GLU A 46 -7.17 -8.51 11.24
CA GLU A 46 -7.14 -7.93 12.57
C GLU A 46 -7.77 -6.52 12.60
N THR A 47 -8.46 -6.23 13.71
CA THR A 47 -9.10 -4.94 13.94
C THR A 47 -8.08 -3.80 13.93
N GLY A 48 -8.38 -2.73 13.19
CA GLY A 48 -7.52 -1.55 13.10
C GLY A 48 -6.40 -1.68 12.07
N SER A 49 -6.44 -2.73 11.24
CA SER A 49 -5.57 -2.86 10.08
C SER A 49 -5.80 -1.73 9.06
N SER A 50 -4.71 -1.30 8.44
CA SER A 50 -4.73 -0.39 7.31
C SER A 50 -3.74 -0.84 6.23
N PRO A 51 -4.09 -0.74 4.94
CA PRO A 51 -3.16 -1.05 3.86
C PRO A 51 -1.92 -0.16 3.95
N GLY A 52 -0.76 -0.71 3.62
CA GLY A 52 0.51 0.02 3.71
C GLY A 52 0.85 0.83 2.46
N TRP A 53 0.30 0.44 1.32
CA TRP A 53 0.66 0.97 0.00
C TRP A 53 -0.47 0.79 -1.02
N TYR A 54 -0.41 1.57 -2.10
CA TYR A 54 -1.23 1.39 -3.30
C TYR A 54 -0.34 1.23 -4.53
N TYR A 55 -0.65 0.26 -5.39
CA TYR A 55 0.01 0.07 -6.68
C TYR A 55 -1.04 -0.19 -7.78
N GLY A 56 -1.24 0.81 -8.63
CA GLY A 56 -2.23 0.77 -9.70
C GLY A 56 -2.19 2.03 -10.55
N GLN A 57 -2.93 2.01 -11.66
CA GLN A 57 -3.07 3.14 -12.59
C GLN A 57 -4.24 4.06 -12.24
N GLY A 58 -5.11 3.62 -11.33
CA GLY A 58 -6.24 4.36 -10.82
C GLY A 58 -5.87 5.44 -9.80
N THR A 59 -6.91 6.04 -9.23
CA THR A 59 -6.74 7.00 -8.14
C THR A 59 -6.48 6.25 -6.84
N PRO A 60 -5.37 6.53 -6.14
CA PRO A 60 -5.12 5.92 -4.84
C PRO A 60 -6.23 6.28 -3.85
N PRO A 61 -6.63 5.34 -2.99
CA PRO A 61 -7.51 5.64 -1.87
C PRO A 61 -6.91 6.69 -0.93
N SER A 62 -7.79 7.44 -0.26
CA SER A 62 -7.35 8.51 0.65
C SER A 62 -6.38 7.97 1.72
N GLY A 63 -5.24 8.64 1.89
CA GLY A 63 -4.21 8.25 2.85
C GLY A 63 -3.19 7.25 2.32
N LEU A 64 -3.26 6.85 1.05
CA LEU A 64 -2.22 6.08 0.37
C LEU A 64 -1.63 6.88 -0.79
N GLU A 65 -0.31 6.82 -0.92
CA GLU A 65 0.41 7.31 -2.10
C GLU A 65 0.56 6.18 -3.12
N SER A 66 0.51 6.52 -4.41
CA SER A 66 0.69 5.53 -5.48
C SER A 66 2.17 5.21 -5.70
N LEU A 67 2.51 3.93 -5.59
CA LEU A 67 3.83 3.39 -5.94
C LEU A 67 3.98 3.13 -7.46
N ALA A 68 2.95 3.43 -8.27
CA ALA A 68 3.05 3.34 -9.72
C ALA A 68 3.59 4.65 -10.35
N ASP A 69 3.71 5.73 -9.58
CA ASP A 69 4.22 7.00 -10.08
C ASP A 69 5.74 6.96 -10.28
N THR A 70 6.17 7.02 -11.54
CA THR A 70 7.56 6.95 -11.97
C THR A 70 8.46 8.00 -11.32
N LEU A 71 7.93 9.19 -10.99
CA LEU A 71 8.72 10.30 -10.46
C LEU A 71 9.02 10.13 -8.97
N ILE A 72 8.04 9.61 -8.22
CA ILE A 72 8.23 9.20 -6.82
C ILE A 72 9.18 8.01 -6.76
N CYS A 73 9.06 7.08 -7.71
CA CYS A 73 9.86 5.88 -7.75
C CYS A 73 11.33 6.09 -8.09
N GLU A 74 11.65 6.94 -9.06
CA GLU A 74 13.04 7.29 -9.36
C GLU A 74 13.73 7.98 -8.17
N LEU A 75 13.00 8.81 -7.42
CA LEU A 75 13.53 9.49 -6.24
C LEU A 75 13.77 8.51 -5.08
N LEU A 76 12.87 7.55 -4.86
CA LEU A 76 13.01 6.54 -3.81
C LEU A 76 14.17 5.58 -4.05
N GLU A 77 14.34 5.11 -5.29
CA GLU A 77 15.47 4.23 -5.66
C GLU A 77 16.82 4.93 -5.47
N LEU A 78 16.89 6.23 -5.75
CA LEU A 78 18.13 7.00 -5.62
C LEU A 78 18.51 7.26 -4.15
N LEU A 79 17.52 7.49 -3.28
CA LEU A 79 17.76 7.90 -1.89
C LEU A 79 17.82 6.75 -0.89
N PHE A 80 17.14 5.62 -1.16
CA PHE A 80 16.93 4.57 -0.15
C PHE A 80 17.00 3.13 -0.73
N PRO A 81 18.19 2.58 -0.98
CA PRO A 81 18.35 1.24 -1.57
C PRO A 81 17.96 0.06 -0.66
N LEU A 82 17.62 0.32 0.62
CA LEU A 82 17.23 -0.70 1.62
C LEU A 82 15.72 -0.72 1.92
N CYS A 83 14.93 0.14 1.25
CA CYS A 83 13.48 0.19 1.39
C CYS A 83 12.78 -0.65 0.31
N LEU A 84 11.45 -0.70 0.36
CA LEU A 84 10.62 -1.25 -0.69
C LEU A 84 11.00 -0.60 -2.01
N GLN A 85 11.47 -1.42 -2.94
CA GLN A 85 11.75 -0.95 -4.28
C GLN A 85 10.42 -0.70 -4.97
N CYS A 86 10.31 0.46 -5.57
CA CYS A 86 9.16 0.80 -6.37
C CYS A 86 8.93 -0.26 -7.45
N PRO A 87 7.73 -0.82 -7.56
CA PRO A 87 7.45 -1.77 -8.61
C PRO A 87 7.49 -1.07 -9.97
N LYS A 88 8.52 -1.41 -10.76
CA LYS A 88 8.59 -0.99 -12.16
C LYS A 88 7.67 -1.89 -12.98
N PRO A 89 6.80 -1.33 -13.84
CA PRO A 89 6.08 -2.13 -14.81
C PRO A 89 7.09 -3.03 -15.56
N PRO A 90 6.88 -4.35 -15.64
CA PRO A 90 7.84 -5.22 -16.28
C PRO A 90 8.03 -4.79 -17.75
N PRO A 91 9.28 -4.68 -18.24
CA PRO A 91 9.52 -4.34 -19.64
C PRO A 91 9.08 -5.51 -20.52
N LYS A 92 7.88 -5.38 -21.13
CA LYS A 92 7.22 -6.38 -21.99
C LYS A 92 6.87 -7.67 -21.21
N PRO A 93 5.65 -8.22 -21.34
CA PRO A 93 5.24 -9.37 -20.56
C PRO A 93 6.21 -10.55 -20.75
N PRO A 94 6.65 -11.22 -19.67
CA PRO A 94 7.30 -12.51 -19.76
C PRO A 94 6.39 -13.47 -20.54
N SER A 95 6.95 -14.23 -21.48
CA SER A 95 6.19 -15.17 -22.32
C SER A 95 5.60 -16.37 -21.56
N THR A 96 5.81 -16.44 -20.24
CA THR A 96 5.36 -17.52 -19.36
C THR A 96 4.78 -16.94 -18.07
N PRO A 97 3.60 -17.38 -17.59
CA PRO A 97 3.07 -16.93 -16.31
C PRO A 97 4.07 -17.28 -15.19
N GLU A 98 4.53 -16.29 -14.43
CA GLU A 98 5.47 -16.49 -13.31
C GLU A 98 4.77 -17.00 -12.04
N TYR A 99 3.43 -17.01 -12.03
CA TYR A 99 2.61 -17.45 -10.92
C TYR A 99 1.72 -18.63 -11.30
N THR A 100 1.35 -19.43 -10.30
CA THR A 100 0.44 -20.58 -10.41
C THR A 100 -0.75 -20.35 -9.51
N LEU A 101 -1.96 -20.37 -10.08
CA LEU A 101 -3.22 -20.29 -9.34
C LEU A 101 -3.35 -21.51 -8.41
N THR A 102 -3.54 -21.25 -7.12
CA THR A 102 -3.67 -22.26 -6.06
C THR A 102 -5.12 -22.45 -5.63
N PHE A 103 -5.91 -21.38 -5.63
CA PHE A 103 -7.34 -21.38 -5.42
C PHE A 103 -7.98 -20.18 -6.11
N TYR A 104 -9.28 -20.28 -6.34
CA TYR A 104 -10.06 -19.31 -7.09
C TYR A 104 -11.44 -19.10 -6.47
N ASN A 105 -11.92 -17.87 -6.53
CA ASN A 105 -13.26 -17.38 -6.21
C ASN A 105 -13.78 -17.86 -4.85
N GLN A 106 -12.95 -17.70 -3.81
CA GLN A 106 -13.31 -18.03 -2.44
C GLN A 106 -13.99 -16.84 -1.75
N THR A 107 -14.78 -17.11 -0.71
CA THR A 107 -15.48 -16.10 0.11
C THR A 107 -14.72 -15.74 1.40
N CYS A 108 -13.51 -16.27 1.55
CA CYS A 108 -12.60 -15.95 2.64
C CYS A 108 -11.19 -15.74 2.06
N ALA A 109 -10.48 -14.77 2.63
CA ALA A 109 -9.09 -14.45 2.34
C ALA A 109 -8.16 -15.32 3.18
N THR A 110 -6.94 -15.44 2.70
CA THR A 110 -5.87 -16.16 3.37
C THR A 110 -5.49 -15.49 4.69
N GLN A 111 -5.38 -16.29 5.75
CA GLN A 111 -4.84 -15.92 7.05
C GLN A 111 -3.75 -16.93 7.40
N ASP A 112 -2.51 -16.46 7.53
CA ASP A 112 -1.38 -17.36 7.77
C ASP A 112 -0.21 -16.62 8.44
N ALA A 113 0.60 -17.35 9.20
CA ALA A 113 1.75 -16.82 9.92
C ALA A 113 2.89 -16.32 9.01
N SER A 114 2.90 -16.72 7.74
CA SER A 114 3.87 -16.27 6.73
C SER A 114 3.58 -14.90 6.13
N TYR A 115 2.56 -14.19 6.64
CA TYR A 115 2.19 -12.84 6.23
C TYR A 115 3.37 -11.86 6.29
N MET A 116 3.42 -10.98 5.29
CA MET A 116 4.48 -9.99 5.15
C MET A 116 3.97 -8.56 5.09
N THR A 117 2.89 -8.32 4.35
CA THR A 117 2.28 -6.99 4.16
C THR A 117 0.98 -7.12 3.39
N TYR A 118 0.19 -6.05 3.33
CA TYR A 118 -0.84 -5.89 2.33
C TYR A 118 -0.98 -4.44 1.86
N GLY A 119 -1.50 -4.31 0.65
CA GLY A 119 -1.84 -3.04 0.04
C GLY A 119 -3.07 -3.16 -0.84
N LEU A 120 -3.27 -2.12 -1.64
CA LEU A 120 -4.37 -2.02 -2.58
C LEU A 120 -3.84 -1.96 -4.01
N VAL A 121 -4.53 -2.64 -4.92
CA VAL A 121 -4.17 -2.70 -6.33
C VAL A 121 -5.40 -2.64 -7.23
N ASP A 122 -5.19 -2.34 -8.51
CA ASP A 122 -6.28 -2.35 -9.49
C ASP A 122 -6.48 -3.74 -10.10
N THR A 123 -5.41 -4.51 -10.27
CA THR A 123 -5.45 -5.83 -10.92
C THR A 123 -4.63 -6.88 -10.18
N VAL A 124 -4.89 -8.16 -10.48
CA VAL A 124 -4.06 -9.27 -9.99
C VAL A 124 -2.60 -9.13 -10.45
N ALA A 125 -2.37 -8.69 -11.69
CA ALA A 125 -1.04 -8.49 -12.23
C ALA A 125 -0.25 -7.40 -11.49
N ASP A 126 -0.94 -6.37 -11.01
CA ASP A 126 -0.33 -5.34 -10.15
C ASP A 126 0.11 -5.94 -8.80
N CYS A 127 -0.69 -6.84 -8.22
CA CYS A 127 -0.33 -7.55 -6.99
C CYS A 127 0.89 -8.47 -7.18
N GLU A 128 0.92 -9.22 -8.27
CA GLU A 128 2.07 -10.08 -8.64
C GLU A 128 3.34 -9.23 -8.83
N THR A 129 3.23 -8.11 -9.56
CA THR A 129 4.33 -7.16 -9.78
C THR A 129 4.86 -6.59 -8.47
N MET A 130 3.97 -6.31 -7.51
CA MET A 130 4.37 -5.89 -6.17
C MET A 130 5.12 -7.00 -5.42
N CYS A 131 4.63 -8.24 -5.47
CA CYS A 131 5.31 -9.37 -4.85
C CYS A 131 6.73 -9.56 -5.42
N ASP A 132 6.93 -9.26 -6.71
CA ASP A 132 8.24 -9.36 -7.33
C ASP A 132 9.29 -8.39 -6.77
N THR A 133 8.87 -7.27 -6.17
CA THR A 133 9.79 -6.30 -5.55
C THR A 133 9.98 -6.48 -4.04
N VAL A 134 9.21 -7.37 -3.41
CA VAL A 134 9.29 -7.65 -1.97
C VAL A 134 10.19 -8.88 -1.76
N PRO A 135 11.41 -8.71 -1.20
CA PRO A 135 12.31 -9.83 -0.96
C PRO A 135 11.66 -10.89 -0.08
N GLY A 136 11.60 -12.13 -0.59
CA GLY A 136 10.99 -13.26 0.11
C GLY A 136 9.50 -13.45 -0.11
N CYS A 137 8.83 -12.58 -0.88
CA CYS A 137 7.45 -12.83 -1.28
C CYS A 137 7.38 -14.04 -2.24
N THR A 138 6.54 -15.01 -1.91
CA THR A 138 6.34 -16.23 -2.71
C THR A 138 4.88 -16.49 -3.03
N PHE A 139 3.94 -15.78 -2.40
CA PHE A 139 2.52 -15.98 -2.60
C PHE A 139 1.74 -14.68 -2.46
N VAL A 140 0.73 -14.54 -3.30
CA VAL A 140 -0.23 -13.43 -3.22
C VAL A 140 -1.65 -13.96 -3.06
N ASN A 141 -2.42 -13.33 -2.18
CA ASN A 141 -3.87 -13.48 -2.13
C ASN A 141 -4.52 -12.15 -2.49
N THR A 142 -5.33 -12.16 -3.55
CA THR A 142 -6.10 -11.00 -4.00
C THR A 142 -7.58 -11.21 -3.73
N TYR A 143 -8.27 -10.20 -3.22
CA TYR A 143 -9.70 -10.29 -2.90
C TYR A 143 -10.36 -8.92 -2.82
N HIS A 144 -11.69 -8.88 -2.93
CA HIS A 144 -12.44 -7.70 -2.53
C HIS A 144 -12.90 -7.85 -1.08
N ASP A 145 -12.49 -6.88 -0.27
CA ASP A 145 -13.00 -6.68 1.08
C ASP A 145 -14.10 -5.62 1.02
N VAL A 146 -15.34 -6.09 0.87
CA VAL A 146 -16.51 -5.26 0.65
C VAL A 146 -16.88 -4.58 1.95
N ASN A 147 -17.13 -3.26 1.90
CA ASN A 147 -17.32 -2.37 3.04
C ASN A 147 -16.09 -2.15 3.93
N GLY A 148 -15.06 -2.99 3.86
CA GLY A 148 -13.78 -2.79 4.55
C GLY A 148 -12.96 -1.63 3.99
N LYS A 149 -11.78 -1.41 4.59
CA LYS A 149 -10.70 -0.55 4.03
C LYS A 149 -11.15 0.88 3.71
N GLY A 150 -11.97 1.47 4.58
CA GLY A 150 -12.53 2.81 4.37
C GLY A 150 -13.47 2.93 3.17
N GLY A 151 -14.06 1.81 2.71
CA GLY A 151 -14.96 1.77 1.56
C GLY A 151 -14.27 1.69 0.20
N SER A 152 -12.95 1.43 0.17
CA SER A 152 -12.21 1.22 -1.07
C SER A 152 -12.77 0.03 -1.87
N THR A 153 -12.92 0.22 -3.18
CA THR A 153 -13.37 -0.83 -4.11
C THR A 153 -12.22 -1.58 -4.78
N GLN A 154 -10.98 -1.11 -4.57
CA GLN A 154 -9.76 -1.73 -5.08
C GLN A 154 -9.59 -3.15 -4.53
N LEU A 155 -8.86 -3.99 -5.26
CA LEU A 155 -8.46 -5.30 -4.79
C LEU A 155 -7.51 -5.14 -3.61
N THR A 156 -7.76 -5.89 -2.54
CA THR A 156 -6.76 -6.11 -1.51
C THR A 156 -5.71 -7.06 -2.08
N CYS A 157 -4.43 -6.74 -1.89
CA CYS A 157 -3.30 -7.59 -2.24
C CYS A 157 -2.51 -7.91 -0.97
N SER A 158 -2.61 -9.15 -0.49
CA SER A 158 -1.87 -9.63 0.69
C SER A 158 -0.71 -10.51 0.25
N LEU A 159 0.48 -10.23 0.76
CA LEU A 159 1.74 -10.89 0.41
C LEU A 159 2.19 -11.84 1.53
N PHE A 160 2.66 -13.02 1.14
CA PHE A 160 3.11 -14.06 2.05
C PHE A 160 4.46 -14.65 1.60
N SER A 161 5.24 -15.09 2.58
CA SER A 161 6.57 -15.67 2.37
C SER A 161 6.54 -17.17 2.06
N THR A 162 5.37 -17.83 2.14
CA THR A 162 5.19 -19.23 1.75
C THR A 162 4.01 -19.41 0.79
N CYS A 163 4.05 -20.45 -0.05
CA CYS A 163 2.91 -20.80 -0.89
C CYS A 163 1.81 -21.48 -0.09
N LEU A 164 0.59 -20.95 -0.23
CA LEU A 164 -0.58 -21.36 0.52
C LEU A 164 -1.66 -21.93 -0.41
N THR A 165 -2.70 -22.51 0.19
CA THR A 165 -3.84 -23.08 -0.53
C THR A 165 -5.14 -22.60 0.10
N ALA A 166 -6.29 -22.97 -0.47
CA ALA A 166 -7.60 -22.63 0.10
C ALA A 166 -7.79 -23.11 1.55
N ALA A 167 -6.97 -24.04 2.04
CA ALA A 167 -7.00 -24.48 3.44
C ALA A 167 -6.63 -23.38 4.45
N SER A 168 -5.98 -22.30 4.00
CA SER A 168 -5.63 -21.14 4.84
C SER A 168 -6.64 -20.01 4.74
N ASN A 169 -7.78 -20.20 4.06
CA ASN A 169 -8.76 -19.15 3.82
C ASN A 169 -9.75 -19.03 4.98
N ASP A 170 -9.30 -18.38 6.06
CA ASP A 170 -10.07 -18.23 7.30
C ASP A 170 -10.61 -16.81 7.52
N ASN A 171 -10.08 -15.80 6.82
CA ASN A 171 -10.56 -14.41 6.95
C ASN A 171 -11.79 -14.17 6.07
N CYS A 172 -12.98 -14.35 6.60
CA CYS A 172 -14.23 -14.13 5.85
C CYS A 172 -14.81 -12.71 6.02
N GLY A 173 -14.10 -11.80 6.70
CA GLY A 173 -14.64 -10.52 7.16
C GLY A 173 -15.46 -10.69 8.45
N GLY A 174 -16.47 -9.85 8.65
CA GLY A 174 -17.29 -9.78 9.85
C GLY A 174 -16.95 -8.64 10.80
N GLN A 175 -16.01 -7.76 10.43
CA GLN A 175 -15.62 -6.59 11.21
C GLN A 175 -16.62 -5.46 10.97
N THR A 176 -17.08 -4.84 12.07
CA THR A 176 -17.97 -3.68 12.00
C THR A 176 -17.16 -2.42 11.69
N GLN A 177 -17.54 -1.75 10.61
CA GLN A 177 -16.90 -0.56 10.09
C GLN A 177 -17.42 0.70 10.82
N PRO A 178 -16.73 1.85 10.75
CA PRO A 178 -17.16 3.09 11.43
C PRO A 178 -18.57 3.58 11.06
N ASN A 179 -19.04 3.23 9.85
CA ASN A 179 -20.39 3.56 9.38
C ASN A 179 -21.46 2.54 9.82
N GLY A 180 -21.10 1.53 10.62
CA GLY A 180 -21.99 0.46 11.10
C GLY A 180 -22.23 -0.68 10.11
N SER A 181 -21.67 -0.61 8.89
CA SER A 181 -21.68 -1.76 7.97
C SER A 181 -20.74 -2.86 8.46
N VAL A 182 -21.01 -4.10 8.03
CA VAL A 182 -20.14 -5.25 8.29
C VAL A 182 -19.41 -5.57 7.00
N ASP A 183 -18.11 -5.81 7.09
CA ASP A 183 -17.31 -6.21 5.94
C ASP A 183 -17.46 -7.71 5.62
N PHE A 184 -17.15 -8.07 4.37
CA PHE A 184 -17.12 -9.45 3.93
C PHE A 184 -16.22 -9.62 2.71
N ILE A 185 -15.64 -10.81 2.58
CA ILE A 185 -14.69 -11.11 1.51
C ILE A 185 -15.38 -11.80 0.33
N ILE A 186 -15.07 -11.35 -0.89
CA ILE A 186 -15.48 -12.01 -2.14
C ILE A 186 -14.33 -12.07 -3.15
N ASN A 187 -14.46 -12.96 -4.13
CA ASN A 187 -13.53 -13.13 -5.25
C ASN A 187 -12.09 -13.30 -4.77
N SER A 188 -11.89 -14.11 -3.74
CA SER A 188 -10.57 -14.38 -3.17
C SER A 188 -9.83 -15.44 -3.99
N ASP A 189 -8.72 -15.01 -4.58
CA ASP A 189 -7.86 -15.80 -5.46
C ASP A 189 -6.43 -15.86 -4.89
N GLY A 190 -5.77 -17.00 -5.03
CA GLY A 190 -4.43 -17.22 -4.46
C GLY A 190 -3.44 -17.68 -5.52
N TYR A 191 -2.24 -17.09 -5.55
CA TYR A 191 -1.24 -17.35 -6.58
C TYR A 191 0.14 -17.57 -5.95
N CYS A 192 0.75 -18.71 -6.26
CA CYS A 192 2.09 -19.08 -5.82
C CYS A 192 3.11 -18.75 -6.91
N LYS A 193 4.17 -18.02 -6.56
CA LYS A 193 5.28 -17.69 -7.45
C LYS A 193 6.03 -18.96 -7.84
N LYS A 194 6.25 -19.16 -9.14
CA LYS A 194 7.06 -20.27 -9.64
C LYS A 194 8.52 -20.04 -9.25
N THR A 195 9.16 -21.05 -8.69
CA THR A 195 10.62 -21.01 -8.50
C THR A 195 11.30 -20.93 -9.86
N PRO A 196 12.31 -20.07 -10.06
CA PRO A 196 13.12 -20.09 -11.27
C PRO A 196 13.64 -21.50 -11.52
N THR A 197 13.38 -22.06 -12.71
CA THR A 197 14.02 -23.31 -13.11
C THR A 197 15.49 -22.97 -13.36
N ALA A 198 16.39 -23.60 -12.59
CA ALA A 198 17.83 -23.40 -12.70
C ALA A 198 18.38 -23.83 -14.07
#